data_AF-A0A943B0J7-F1
#
_entry.id   AF-A0A943B0J7-F1
#
_cell.length_a   1.000
_cell.length_b   1.000
_cell.length_c   1.000
_cell.angle_alpha   90.00
_cell.angle_beta   90.00
_cell.angle_gamma   90.00
#
_symmetry.space_group_name_H-M   'P 1'
#
loop_
_entity.id
_entity.type
_entity.pdbx_description
1 polymer ?
#
loop_
_entity_poly.entity_id
_entity_poly.type
_entity_poly.pdbx_seq_one_letter_code
_entity_poly.pdbx_strand_id
1 'polypeptide(L)' 'MKILIKQKKWNMFIGNMVLVCDIHEENGIFSIVFPYGDQKVSLKSNNIDRTLNYLEKLFLNTETQISQKSA' A
#
# COMPACT_ATOMS: atom_id res chain seq x y z
N MET A 1 -7.04 -7.63 2.53
CA MET A 1 -6.25 -7.19 1.37
C MET A 1 -6.03 -8.40 0.47
N LYS A 2 -5.91 -8.23 -0.86
CA LYS A 2 -5.37 -9.26 -1.75
C LYS A 2 -4.05 -8.77 -2.34
N ILE A 3 -3.04 -9.65 -2.42
CA ILE A 3 -1.71 -9.32 -2.96
C ILE A 3 -1.43 -10.21 -4.15
N LEU A 4 -0.98 -9.62 -5.25
CA LEU A 4 -0.49 -10.32 -6.43
C LEU A 4 0.92 -9.85 -6.77
N ILE A 5 1.87 -10.77 -6.75
CA ILE A 5 3.26 -10.49 -7.12
C ILE A 5 3.43 -10.78 -8.61
N LYS A 6 3.78 -9.76 -9.40
CA LYS A 6 4.02 -9.89 -10.85
C LYS A 6 5.19 -9.00 -11.25
N GLN A 7 6.16 -9.56 -11.99
CA GLN A 7 7.37 -8.84 -12.43
C GLN A 7 8.10 -8.13 -11.28
N LYS A 8 8.24 -8.80 -10.13
CA LYS A 8 8.84 -8.27 -8.89
C LYS A 8 8.09 -7.09 -8.24
N LYS A 9 6.93 -6.70 -8.77
CA LYS A 9 6.04 -5.72 -8.15
C LYS A 9 4.93 -6.39 -7.37
N TRP A 10 4.56 -5.79 -6.25
CA TRP A 10 3.45 -6.21 -5.41
C TRP A 10 2.23 -5.35 -5.76
N ASN A 11 1.23 -5.97 -6.37
CA ASN A 11 -0.05 -5.33 -6.63
C ASN A 11 -0.96 -5.63 -5.45
N MET A 12 -1.19 -4.62 -4.61
CA MET A 12 -1.99 -4.71 -3.40
C MET A 12 -3.36 -4.14 -3.69
N PHE A 13 -4.37 -5.02 -3.68
CA PHE A 13 -5.77 -4.67 -3.89
C PHE A 13 -6.39 -4.36 -2.52
N ILE A 14 -6.79 -3.11 -2.34
CA ILE A 14 -7.36 -2.56 -1.10
C ILE A 14 -8.67 -1.88 -1.47
N GLY A 15 -9.80 -2.48 -1.12
CA GLY A 15 -11.11 -1.98 -1.54
C GLY A 15 -11.20 -1.91 -3.08
N ASN A 16 -11.46 -0.73 -3.60
CA ASN A 16 -11.51 -0.45 -5.04
C ASN A 16 -10.19 0.11 -5.60
N MET A 17 -9.17 0.26 -4.76
CA MET A 17 -7.84 0.77 -5.11
C MET A 17 -6.84 -0.38 -5.36
N VAL A 18 -5.89 -0.13 -6.26
CA VAL A 18 -4.70 -0.96 -6.45
C VAL A 18 -3.45 -0.13 -6.23
N LEU A 19 -2.64 -0.53 -5.24
CA LEU A 19 -1.29 0.01 -5.04
C LEU A 19 -0.28 -0.91 -5.71
N VAL A 20 0.54 -0.34 -6.59
CA VAL A 20 1.64 -1.05 -7.24
C VAL A 20 2.93 -0.69 -6.50
N CYS A 21 3.39 -1.59 -5.66
CA CYS A 21 4.54 -1.39 -4.79
C CYS A 21 5.78 -2.10 -5.32
N ASP A 22 6.90 -1.38 -5.27
CA ASP A 22 8.25 -1.95 -5.31
C ASP A 22 8.69 -2.19 -3.86
N ILE A 23 8.93 -3.46 -3.50
CA ILE A 23 9.33 -3.85 -2.15
C ILE A 23 10.71 -4.48 -2.20
N HIS A 24 11.62 -3.95 -1.38
CA HIS A 24 12.98 -4.46 -1.21
C HIS A 24 13.26 -4.67 0.26
N GLU A 25 13.96 -5.74 0.61
CA GLU A 25 14.41 -6.00 1.98
C GLU A 25 15.93 -5.91 2.02
N GLU A 26 16.45 -5.21 3.02
CA GLU A 26 17.88 -5.11 3.30
C GLU A 26 18.10 -5.06 4.82
N ASN A 27 18.86 -6.02 5.35
CA ASN A 27 19.23 -6.10 6.77
C ASN A 27 18.04 -6.07 7.75
N GLY A 28 16.95 -6.76 7.40
CA GLY A 28 15.71 -6.80 8.16
C GLY A 28 14.81 -5.57 7.99
N ILE A 29 15.17 -4.63 7.10
CA ILE A 29 14.40 -3.41 6.83
C ILE A 29 13.82 -3.49 5.42
N PHE A 30 12.49 -3.50 5.36
CA PHE A 30 11.71 -3.38 4.15
C PHE A 30 11.60 -1.92 3.70
N SER A 31 12.05 -1.65 2.48
CA SER A 31 11.78 -0.42 1.74
C SER A 31 10.62 -0.65 0.79
N ILE A 32 9.53 0.10 0.97
CA ILE A 32 8.28 -0.02 0.21
C ILE A 32 8.05 1.29 -0.52
N VAL A 33 7.95 1.23 -1.85
CA VAL A 33 7.86 2.41 -2.70
C VAL A 33 6.69 2.28 -3.65
N PHE A 34 5.84 3.30 -3.74
CA PHE A 34 4.69 3.30 -4.65
C PHE A 34 4.28 4.73 -5.04
N PRO A 35 3.66 4.90 -6.23
CA PRO A 35 3.06 6.17 -6.60
C PRO A 35 1.72 6.39 -5.86
N TYR A 36 1.44 7.63 -5.46
CA TYR A 36 0.15 8.04 -4.91
C TYR A 36 -0.16 9.48 -5.35
N GLY A 37 -1.16 9.64 -6.22
CA GLY A 37 -1.36 10.90 -6.96
C GLY A 37 -0.12 11.26 -7.78
N ASP A 38 0.33 12.52 -7.70
CA ASP A 38 1.54 13.00 -8.38
C ASP A 38 2.83 12.78 -7.58
N GLN A 39 2.74 12.09 -6.44
CA GLN A 39 3.87 11.88 -5.53
C GLN A 39 4.34 10.42 -5.53
N LYS A 40 5.62 10.24 -5.23
CA LYS A 40 6.22 8.93 -4.98
C LYS A 40 6.40 8.77 -3.47
N VAL A 41 5.65 7.85 -2.87
CA VAL A 41 5.72 7.53 -1.45
C VAL A 41 6.81 6.49 -1.23
N SER A 42 7.60 6.69 -0.17
CA SER A 42 8.65 5.76 0.27
C SER A 42 8.50 5.51 1.77
N LEU A 43 8.40 4.25 2.15
CA LEU A 43 8.26 3.80 3.53
C LEU A 43 9.41 2.85 3.87
N LYS A 44 9.91 2.95 5.11
CA LYS A 44 10.82 1.96 5.69
C LYS A 44 10.12 1.29 6.87
N SER A 45 10.23 -0.03 6.95
CA SER A 45 9.63 -0.82 8.02
C SER A 45 10.50 -2.02 8.36
N ASN A 46 10.59 -2.37 9.64
CA ASN A 46 11.18 -3.63 10.07
C ASN A 46 10.13 -4.76 10.22
N ASN A 47 8.86 -4.49 9.92
CA ASN A 47 7.78 -5.45 10.00
C ASN A 47 6.78 -5.22 8.87
N ILE A 48 6.92 -6.02 7.81
CA ILE A 48 6.11 -5.88 6.60
C ILE A 48 4.62 -6.12 6.88
N ASP A 49 4.27 -7.13 7.67
CA ASP A 49 2.86 -7.48 7.94
C ASP A 49 2.12 -6.34 8.65
N ARG A 50 2.76 -5.73 9.66
CA ARG A 50 2.20 -4.57 10.37
C ARG A 50 2.03 -3.38 9.43
N THR A 51 2.99 -3.14 8.55
CA THR A 51 2.91 -2.04 7.58
C THR A 51 1.80 -2.27 6.56
N LEU A 52 1.67 -3.48 6.02
CA LEU A 52 0.61 -3.82 5.09
C LEU A 52 -0.78 -3.68 5.73
N ASN A 53 -0.96 -4.14 6.97
CA ASN A 53 -2.20 -3.96 7.73
C ASN A 53 -2.51 -2.46 7.99
N TYR A 54 -1.49 -1.65 8.27
CA TYR A 54 -1.67 -0.20 8.41
C TYR A 54 -2.12 0.44 7.10
N LEU A 55 -1.49 0.11 5.97
CA LEU A 55 -1.87 0.63 4.65
C LEU A 55 -3.29 0.22 4.28
N GLU A 56 -3.67 -1.04 4.50
CA GLU A 56 -5.05 -1.49 4.28
C GLU A 56 -6.05 -0.64 5.05
N LYS A 57 -5.85 -0.46 6.36
CA LYS A 57 -6.76 0.35 7.19
C LYS A 57 -6.79 1.81 6.77
N LEU A 58 -5.63 2.38 6.42
CA LEU A 58 -5.53 3.77 5.97
C LEU A 58 -6.40 4.00 4.73
N PHE A 59 -6.21 3.19 3.69
CA PHE A 59 -6.90 3.37 2.42
C PHE A 59 -8.38 2.98 2.47
N LEU A 60 -8.76 1.93 3.21
CA LEU A 60 -10.18 1.59 3.41
C LEU A 60 -10.94 2.72 4.14
N ASN A 61 -10.31 3.36 5.12
CA ASN A 61 -10.91 4.50 5.82
C ASN A 61 -11.02 5.73 4.92
N THR A 62 -10.04 5.96 4.04
CA THR A 62 -10.10 7.04 3.05
C THR A 62 -11.23 6.83 2.04
N GLU A 63 -11.40 5.61 1.51
CA GLU A 63 -12.53 5.28 0.61
C GLU A 63 -13.88 5.53 1.28
N THR A 64 -14.02 5.14 2.55
CA THR A 64 -15.25 5.35 3.32
C THR A 64 -15.59 6.83 3.45
N GLN A 65 -14.60 7.71 3.65
CA GLN A 65 -14.82 9.15 3.75
C GLN A 65 -15.10 9.83 2.39
N ILE A 66 -14.53 9.33 1.30
CA ILE A 66 -14.84 9.83 -0.05
C ILE A 66 -16.28 9.46 -0.43
N SER A 67 -16.71 8.22 -0.13
CA SER A 67 -18.05 7.76 -0.45
C SER A 67 -19.15 8.48 0.34
N GLN A 68 -18.86 8.98 1.55
CA GLN A 68 -19.82 9.73 2.38
C GLN A 68 -19.96 11.21 1.98
N LYS A 69 -19.00 11.78 1.26
CA LYS A 69 -19.06 13.17 0.78
C LYS A 69 -19.78 13.34 -0.56
N SER A 70 -20.07 12.23 -1.25
CA SER A 70 -20.67 12.23 -2.59
C SER A 70 -22.14 11.75 -2.60
N ALA A 71 -22.79 11.66 -1.44
CA ALA A 71 -24.19 11.24 -1.28
C ALA A 71 -25.07 12.38 -0.75
#